data_AF-A0A351I7V1-F1
#
_entry.id   AF-A0A351I7V1-F1
#
_cell.length_a   1.000
_cell.length_b   1.000
_cell.length_c   1.000
_cell.angle_alpha   90.00
_cell.angle_beta   90.00
_cell.angle_gamma   90.00
#
_symmetry.space_group_name_H-M   'P 1'
#
loop_
_entity.id
_entity.type
_entity.pdbx_description
1 polymer ?
#
loop_
_entity_poly.entity_id
_entity_poly.type
_entity_poly.pdbx_seq_one_letter_code
_entity_poly.pdbx_strand_id
1 'polypeptide(L)' 'MKRNKIKKGFAFKPDINYIRETMNMPAKAKLQWLEEMNAFIYKAVSKQKRKIWEKIKQGEA' A
#
# COMPACT_ATOMS: atom_id res chain seq x y z
N MET A 1 25.89 13.79 15.54
CA MET A 1 25.19 13.01 14.50
C MET A 1 24.12 13.88 13.85
N LYS A 2 24.26 14.23 12.56
CA LYS A 2 23.25 15.01 11.84
C LYS A 2 22.02 14.12 11.61
N ARG A 3 20.89 14.43 12.26
CA ARG A 3 19.60 13.77 11.98
C ARG A 3 19.15 14.20 10.58
N ASN A 4 19.32 13.33 9.59
CA ASN A 4 18.72 13.51 8.28
C ASN A 4 17.20 13.59 8.48
N LYS A 5 16.59 14.77 8.29
CA LYS A 5 15.13 14.93 8.27
C LYS A 5 14.60 14.10 7.10
N ILE A 6 14.11 12.90 7.38
CA ILE A 6 13.38 12.09 6.41
C ILE A 6 12.21 12.95 5.94
N LYS A 7 12.17 13.32 4.65
CA LYS A 7 11.03 14.00 4.06
C LYS A 7 9.82 13.12 4.31
N LYS A 8 8.83 13.60 5.08
CA LYS A 8 7.61 12.85 5.38
C LYS A 8 6.96 12.52 4.03
N GLY A 9 6.98 11.24 3.67
CA GLY A 9 6.27 10.75 2.49
C GLY A 9 4.76 10.93 2.66
N PHE A 10 4.01 10.65 1.60
CA PHE A 10 2.56 10.52 1.71
C PHE A 10 2.21 9.44 2.73
N ALA A 11 1.37 9.77 3.70
CA ALA A 11 0.87 8.85 4.72
C ALA A 11 -0.65 9.01 4.82
N PHE A 12 -1.38 8.02 4.35
CA PHE A 12 -2.83 7.94 4.55
C PHE A 12 -3.11 7.30 5.91
N LYS A 13 -3.91 7.98 6.74
CA LYS A 13 -4.38 7.47 8.03
C LYS A 13 -5.91 7.41 7.98
N PRO A 14 -6.52 6.22 7.93
CA PRO A 14 -7.97 6.12 7.92
C PRO A 14 -8.53 6.59 9.26
N ASP A 15 -9.61 7.38 9.22
CA ASP A 15 -10.38 7.71 10.40
C ASP A 15 -11.38 6.59 10.75
N ILE A 16 -12.09 6.75 11.86
CA ILE A 16 -13.04 5.74 12.35
C ILE A 16 -14.22 5.54 11.38
N ASN A 17 -14.63 6.57 10.65
CA ASN A 17 -15.75 6.49 9.72
C ASN A 17 -15.35 5.66 8.50
N TYR A 18 -14.17 5.94 7.96
CA TYR A 18 -13.59 5.16 6.87
C TYR A 18 -13.45 3.67 7.23
N ILE A 19 -13.01 3.36 8.46
CA ILE A 19 -12.90 1.98 8.93
C ILE A 19 -14.29 1.31 8.97
N ARG A 20 -15.31 2.00 9.51
CA ARG A 20 -16.68 1.46 9.59
C ARG A 20 -17.29 1.21 8.21
N GLU A 21 -17.15 2.16 7.30
CA GLU A 21 -17.58 2.01 5.90
C GLU A 21 -16.90 0.81 5.25
N THR A 22 -15.59 0.68 5.46
CA THR A 22 -14.81 -0.44 4.94
C THR A 22 -15.26 -1.76 5.54
N MET A 23 -15.55 -1.83 6.85
CA MET A 23 -16.03 -3.05 7.49
C MET A 23 -17.36 -3.52 6.91
N ASN A 24 -18.27 -2.60 6.60
CA ASN A 24 -19.59 -2.88 6.05
C ASN A 24 -19.57 -3.29 4.56
N MET A 25 -18.45 -3.11 3.85
CA MET A 25 -18.36 -3.55 2.46
C MET A 25 -18.46 -5.09 2.33
N PRO A 26 -19.19 -5.61 1.33
CA PRO A 26 -19.19 -7.03 1.00
C PRO A 26 -17.77 -7.54 0.71
N ALA A 27 -17.49 -8.79 1.07
CA ALA A 27 -16.18 -9.41 0.83
C ALA A 27 -15.76 -9.34 -0.65
N LYS A 28 -16.70 -9.53 -1.57
CA LYS A 28 -16.46 -9.40 -3.02
C LYS A 28 -16.00 -8.00 -3.42
N ALA A 29 -16.61 -6.96 -2.86
CA ALA A 29 -16.25 -5.58 -3.14
C ALA A 29 -14.85 -5.24 -2.60
N LYS A 30 -14.52 -5.74 -1.40
CA LYS A 30 -13.17 -5.61 -0.82
C LYS A 30 -12.11 -6.27 -1.71
N LEU A 31 -12.40 -7.48 -2.22
CA LEU A 31 -11.50 -8.19 -3.12
C LEU A 31 -11.26 -7.40 -4.41
N GLN A 32 -12.33 -6.93 -5.05
CA GLN A 32 -12.24 -6.13 -6.26
C GLN A 32 -11.41 -4.86 -6.05
N TRP A 33 -11.64 -4.14 -4.94
CA TRP A 33 -10.85 -2.96 -4.60
C TRP A 33 -9.36 -3.29 -4.45
N LEU A 34 -9.02 -4.40 -3.79
CA LEU A 34 -7.63 -4.85 -3.65
C LEU A 34 -6.98 -5.18 -5.00
N GLU A 35 -7.73 -5.80 -5.92
CA GLU A 35 -7.26 -6.10 -7.28
C GLU A 35 -6.97 -4.83 -8.08
N GLU A 36 -7.89 -3.86 -8.03
CA GLU A 36 -7.72 -2.55 -8.68
C GLU A 36 -6.50 -1.79 -8.11
N MET A 37 -6.35 -1.79 -6.78
CA MET A 37 -5.21 -1.16 -6.12
C MET A 37 -3.89 -1.85 -6.47
N ASN A 38 -3.86 -3.18 -6.53
CA ASN A 38 -2.68 -3.93 -6.95
C ASN A 38 -2.30 -3.59 -8.39
N ALA A 39 -3.28 -3.52 -9.30
CA ALA A 39 -3.04 -3.14 -10.70
C ALA A 39 -2.50 -1.70 -10.82
N PHE A 40 -3.07 -0.77 -10.05
CA PHE A 40 -2.59 0.61 -9.98
C PHE A 40 -1.15 0.70 -9.48
N ILE A 41 -0.83 0.06 -8.35
CA ILE A 41 0.52 0.03 -7.78
C ILE A 41 1.50 -0.60 -8.79
N TYR A 42 1.10 -1.68 -9.46
CA TYR A 42 1.94 -2.33 -10.46
C TYR A 42 2.28 -1.40 -11.65
N LYS A 43 1.34 -0.56 -12.07
CA LYS A 43 1.56 0.48 -13.10
C LYS A 43 2.41 1.64 -12.58
N ALA A 44 2.14 2.12 -11.37
CA ALA A 44 2.79 3.29 -10.79
C ALA A 44 4.24 3.03 -10.32
N VAL A 45 4.56 1.80 -9.90
CA VAL A 45 5.88 1.45 -9.36
C VAL A 45 6.81 0.95 -10.47
N SER A 46 8.04 1.47 -10.50
CA SER A 46 9.06 1.04 -11.47
C SER A 46 9.44 -0.44 -11.29
N LYS A 47 9.90 -1.10 -12.36
CA LYS A 47 10.33 -2.52 -12.31
C LYS A 47 11.37 -2.78 -11.22
N GLN A 48 12.30 -1.86 -11.00
CA GLN A 48 13.34 -1.97 -9.97
C GLN A 48 12.74 -1.98 -8.55
N LYS A 49 11.83 -1.04 -8.26
CA LYS A 49 11.17 -0.97 -6.95
C LYS A 49 10.26 -2.19 -6.72
N ARG A 50 9.61 -2.70 -7.77
CA ARG A 50 8.86 -3.95 -7.72
C ARG A 50 9.74 -5.14 -7.32
N LYS A 51 10.92 -5.30 -7.93
CA LYS A 51 11.86 -6.37 -7.54
C LYS A 51 12.27 -6.28 -6.07
N ILE A 52 12.50 -5.08 -5.55
CA ILE A 52 12.81 -4.88 -4.12
C ILE A 52 11.63 -5.32 -3.25
N TRP A 53 10.40 -4.95 -3.62
CA TRP A 53 9.18 -5.37 -2.92
C TRP A 53 8.98 -6.88 -2.91
N GLU A 54 9.22 -7.56 -4.04
CA GLU A 54 9.11 -9.02 -4.12
C GLU A 54 10.13 -9.72 -3.22
N LYS A 55 11.38 -9.23 -3.18
CA LYS A 55 12.39 -9.76 -2.24
C LYS A 55 11.98 -9.60 -0.77
N ILE A 56 11.39 -8.46 -0.42
CA ILE A 56 10.87 -8.24 0.94
C ILE A 56 9.74 -9.23 1.25
N LYS A 57 8.80 -9.46 0.33
CA LYS A 57 7.72 -10.45 0.50
C LYS A 57 8.26 -11.87 0.71
N GLN A 58 9.37 -12.21 0.07
CA GLN A 58 10.02 -13.51 0.18
C GLN A 58 10.91 -13.64 1.43
N GLY A 59 11.09 -12.57 2.21
CA GLY A 59 11.97 -12.55 3.37
C GLY A 59 13.47 -12.49 3.02
N GLU A 60 13.80 -12.10 1.79
CA GLU A 60 15.17 -12.07 1.26
C GLU A 60 15.86 -10.68 1.38
N ALA A 61 15.31 -9.77 2.19
CA ALA A 61 15.69 -8.36 2.25
C ALA A 61 16.37 -7.95 3.56
#